data_AF-A0A2E0RPA2-F1
#
_entry.id   AF-A0A2E0RPA2-F1
#
_cell.length_a   1.000
_cell.length_b   1.000
_cell.length_c   1.000
_cell.angle_alpha   90.00
_cell.angle_beta   90.00
_cell.angle_gamma   90.00
#
_symmetry.space_group_name_H-M   'P 1'
#
loop_
_entity.id
_entity.type
_entity.pdbx_description
1 polymer ?
#
loop_
_entity_poly.entity_id
_entity_poly.type
_entity_poly.pdbx_seq_one_letter_code
_entity_poly.pdbx_strand_id
1 'polypeptide(L)'
;MLIDVERELRNAGLQISIRRIDDDLADAVLDVHADGREIRFVVDYKSRAPYPNEVDRLGPRRERLAELGHPLIAATFVNGSIGEVLTAAGWSWADEHGNFDIRGPGLLLKQRTTSTPPKRASDSLPKGTGSHAIIRNLIKDSAASIEIQTTSVASQARVTQPRASQVMSKLQQLGLAAKSDTGRWTIPDRAALLERFLDEYPGPGGAEEYYYSLDSPLDAAMQLAQQRPSGLELAISADVGPDLIAPWRRSEKLTIYVEPKSAHLQLDAVVASSPSAANIIVRVPQDTSVFPTPRLVAVHADTELPLADPVQMVWDLIELGGADRAEAAESLKRWILDQP
;
A
#
# COMPACT_ATOMS: atom_id res chain seq x y z
N MET A 1 -9.63 20.57 6.64
CA MET A 1 -11.02 20.45 7.12
C MET A 1 -11.74 21.78 7.25
N LEU A 2 -11.65 22.52 8.36
CA LEU A 2 -12.38 23.77 8.54
C LEU A 2 -12.12 24.80 7.43
N ILE A 3 -10.84 24.92 7.03
CA ILE A 3 -10.39 25.79 5.94
C ILE A 3 -10.98 25.34 4.58
N ASP A 4 -11.10 24.04 4.36
CA ASP A 4 -11.62 23.50 3.10
C ASP A 4 -13.14 23.70 3.01
N VAL A 5 -13.88 23.44 4.09
CA VAL A 5 -15.32 23.74 4.16
C VAL A 5 -15.58 25.23 3.97
N GLU A 6 -14.81 26.10 4.63
CA GLU A 6 -14.91 27.55 4.43
C GLU A 6 -14.66 27.94 2.97
N ARG A 7 -13.58 27.41 2.37
CA ARG A 7 -13.24 27.66 0.96
C ARG A 7 -14.39 27.26 0.04
N GLU A 8 -14.96 26.07 0.21
CA GLU A 8 -16.03 25.60 -0.66
C GLU A 8 -17.35 26.38 -0.49
N LEU A 9 -17.68 26.80 0.73
CA LEU A 9 -18.84 27.67 0.97
C LEU A 9 -18.65 29.04 0.31
N ARG A 10 -17.44 29.63 0.38
CA ARG A 10 -17.12 30.88 -0.33
C ARG A 10 -17.15 30.70 -1.85
N ASN A 11 -16.64 29.57 -2.36
CA ASN A 11 -16.69 29.25 -3.79
C ASN A 11 -18.13 29.11 -4.30
N ALA A 12 -19.06 28.67 -3.44
CA ALA A 12 -20.49 28.64 -3.73
C ALA A 12 -21.16 30.03 -3.67
N GLY A 13 -20.38 31.11 -3.46
CA GLY A 13 -20.86 32.48 -3.43
C GLY A 13 -21.40 32.95 -2.08
N LEU A 14 -21.20 32.17 -1.00
CA LEU A 14 -21.69 32.54 0.33
C LEU A 14 -20.77 33.55 1.01
N GLN A 15 -21.37 34.60 1.59
CA GLN A 15 -20.66 35.53 2.45
C GLN A 15 -20.64 34.96 3.87
N ILE A 16 -19.48 34.46 4.28
CA ILE A 16 -19.32 33.82 5.59
C ILE A 16 -18.17 34.42 6.39
N SER A 17 -18.27 34.32 7.71
CA SER A 17 -17.16 34.49 8.64
C SER A 17 -17.09 33.29 9.58
N ILE A 18 -15.91 32.69 9.71
CA ILE A 18 -15.69 31.55 10.59
C ILE A 18 -14.70 31.93 11.68
N ARG A 19 -15.00 31.53 12.92
CA ARG A 19 -14.13 31.74 14.07
C ARG A 19 -14.01 30.44 14.84
N ARG A 20 -12.77 29.97 15.04
CA ARG A 20 -12.52 28.87 15.98
C ARG A 20 -12.81 29.33 17.40
N ILE A 21 -13.43 28.46 18.16
CA ILE A 21 -13.68 28.67 19.58
C ILE A 21 -13.01 27.54 20.35
N ASP A 22 -12.45 27.88 21.50
CA ASP A 22 -11.84 26.91 22.41
C ASP A 22 -12.90 26.54 23.45
N ASP A 23 -13.88 25.75 23.01
CA ASP A 23 -15.04 25.32 23.79
C ASP A 23 -15.20 23.81 23.65
N ASP A 24 -15.35 23.09 24.75
CA ASP A 24 -15.53 21.63 24.77
C ASP A 24 -16.80 21.18 24.00
N LEU A 25 -17.76 22.09 23.81
CA LEU A 25 -19.00 21.83 23.12
C LEU A 25 -18.88 21.94 21.60
N ALA A 26 -18.05 22.86 21.10
CA ALA A 26 -18.04 23.24 19.69
C ALA A 26 -16.66 23.64 19.20
N ASP A 27 -16.34 23.32 17.95
CA ASP A 27 -15.01 23.59 17.41
C ASP A 27 -14.90 24.97 16.74
N ALA A 28 -16.03 25.49 16.24
CA ALA A 28 -16.08 26.79 15.58
C ALA A 28 -17.49 27.39 15.56
N VAL A 29 -17.55 28.68 15.28
CA VAL A 29 -18.76 29.43 14.95
C VAL A 29 -18.66 29.90 13.50
N LEU A 30 -19.69 29.65 12.71
CA LEU A 30 -19.83 30.06 11.32
C LEU A 30 -21.02 31.02 11.22
N ASP A 31 -20.77 32.30 10.95
CA ASP A 31 -21.82 33.26 10.67
C ASP A 31 -22.01 33.37 9.15
N VAL A 32 -23.22 33.07 8.68
CA VAL A 32 -23.62 33.11 7.27
C VAL A 32 -24.44 34.37 7.02
N HIS A 33 -23.99 35.18 6.06
CA HIS A 33 -24.65 36.41 5.65
C HIS A 33 -25.38 36.19 4.33
N ALA A 34 -26.70 36.34 4.34
CA ALA A 34 -27.55 36.19 3.15
C ALA A 34 -28.72 37.17 3.23
N ASP A 35 -28.99 37.90 2.15
CA ASP A 35 -30.09 38.87 2.02
C ASP A 35 -30.19 39.86 3.21
N GLY A 36 -29.05 40.35 3.68
CA GLY A 36 -28.97 41.28 4.81
C GLY A 36 -29.28 40.67 6.18
N ARG A 37 -29.37 39.33 6.27
CA ARG A 37 -29.51 38.57 7.51
C ARG A 37 -28.21 37.85 7.84
N GLU A 38 -27.90 37.81 9.12
CA GLU A 38 -26.81 37.01 9.68
C GLU A 38 -27.42 35.83 10.44
N ILE A 39 -26.98 34.62 10.10
CA ILE A 39 -27.38 33.40 10.81
C ILE A 39 -26.14 32.72 11.34
N ARG A 40 -26.13 32.51 12.66
CA ARG A 40 -25.04 31.85 13.37
C ARG A 40 -25.22 30.34 13.37
N PHE A 41 -24.18 29.63 12.94
CA PHE A 41 -24.05 28.19 13.06
C PHE A 41 -22.94 27.83 14.03
N VAL A 42 -23.17 26.80 14.83
CA VAL A 42 -22.19 26.26 15.77
C VAL A 42 -21.74 24.92 15.22
N VAL A 43 -20.44 24.84 14.94
CA VAL A 43 -19.86 23.78 14.13
C VAL A 43 -19.27 22.69 15.01
N ASP A 44 -19.69 21.45 14.76
CA ASP A 44 -19.10 20.23 15.30
C ASP A 44 -18.37 19.51 14.15
N TYR A 45 -17.03 19.49 14.20
CA TYR A 45 -16.23 18.78 13.21
C TYR A 45 -16.21 17.29 13.48
N LYS A 46 -16.26 16.53 12.38
CA LYS A 46 -16.06 15.08 12.41
C LYS A 46 -15.09 14.68 11.31
N SER A 47 -14.16 13.79 11.65
CA SER A 47 -13.21 13.23 10.69
C SER A 47 -13.88 12.41 9.57
N ARG A 48 -15.14 12.00 9.77
CA ARG A 48 -16.05 11.40 8.80
C ARG A 48 -17.49 11.78 9.11
N ALA A 49 -18.40 11.67 8.15
CA ALA A 49 -19.83 11.74 8.47
C ALA A 49 -20.21 10.61 9.45
N PRO A 50 -21.11 10.88 10.42
CA PRO A 50 -21.64 9.84 11.29
C PRO A 50 -22.40 8.78 10.48
N TYR A 51 -22.49 7.56 10.97
CA TYR A 51 -23.37 6.54 10.42
C TYR A 51 -24.82 6.82 10.80
N PRO A 52 -25.82 6.34 10.05
CA PRO A 52 -27.23 6.62 10.36
C PRO A 52 -27.64 6.28 11.80
N ASN A 53 -27.12 5.17 12.37
CA ASN A 53 -27.36 4.75 13.74
C ASN A 53 -26.60 5.57 14.81
N GLU A 54 -25.60 6.36 14.41
CA GLU A 54 -24.88 7.28 15.28
C GLU A 54 -25.61 8.63 15.40
N VAL A 55 -26.36 9.04 14.37
CA VAL A 55 -27.01 10.36 14.31
C VAL A 55 -27.98 10.57 15.47
N ASP A 56 -28.79 9.58 15.80
CA ASP A 56 -29.75 9.67 16.93
C ASP A 56 -29.04 9.90 18.27
N ARG A 57 -27.85 9.32 18.44
CA ARG A 57 -27.04 9.48 19.66
C ARG A 57 -26.45 10.88 19.78
N LEU A 58 -26.40 11.64 18.69
CA LEU A 58 -25.93 13.03 18.70
C LEU A 58 -27.01 14.02 19.14
N GLY A 59 -28.26 13.57 19.36
CA GLY A 59 -29.38 14.43 19.79
C GLY A 59 -29.08 15.34 20.98
N PRO A 60 -28.59 14.81 22.12
CA PRO A 60 -28.25 15.64 23.28
C PRO A 60 -27.15 16.67 22.99
N ARG A 61 -26.18 16.32 22.13
CA ARG A 61 -25.11 17.25 21.72
C ARG A 61 -25.67 18.35 20.81
N ARG A 62 -26.53 17.99 19.85
CA ARG A 62 -27.24 18.92 18.97
C ARG A 62 -28.03 19.96 19.78
N GLU A 63 -28.74 19.53 20.82
CA GLU A 63 -29.54 20.40 21.67
C GLU A 63 -28.67 21.41 22.41
N ARG A 64 -27.54 20.99 22.98
CA ARG A 64 -26.58 21.90 23.60
C ARG A 64 -25.98 22.89 22.62
N LEU A 65 -25.66 22.45 21.39
CA LEU A 65 -25.19 23.35 20.34
C LEU A 65 -26.27 24.36 19.92
N ALA A 66 -27.53 23.94 19.90
CA ALA A 66 -28.69 24.76 19.55
C ALA A 66 -28.88 25.95 20.52
N GLU A 67 -28.39 25.85 21.76
CA GLU A 67 -28.40 26.96 22.73
C GLU A 67 -27.45 28.09 22.33
N LEU A 68 -26.40 27.79 21.55
CA LEU A 68 -25.36 28.74 21.12
C LEU A 68 -25.57 29.25 19.69
N GLY A 69 -26.34 28.52 18.88
CA GLY A 69 -26.68 28.85 17.48
C GLY A 69 -27.11 27.61 16.71
N HIS A 70 -27.29 27.70 15.39
CA HIS A 70 -27.79 26.57 14.62
C HIS A 70 -26.75 25.44 14.51
N PRO A 71 -27.09 24.20 14.89
CA PRO A 71 -26.13 23.10 14.91
C PRO A 71 -25.73 22.70 13.48
N LEU A 72 -24.42 22.67 13.22
CA LEU A 72 -23.85 22.31 11.93
C LEU A 72 -22.78 21.21 12.09
N ILE A 73 -22.91 20.12 11.35
CA ILE A 73 -21.84 19.11 11.22
C ILE A 73 -20.99 19.44 10.01
N ALA A 74 -19.69 19.58 10.22
CA ALA A 74 -18.72 19.67 9.15
C ALA A 74 -17.89 18.38 9.11
N ALA A 75 -17.84 17.73 7.95
CA ALA A 75 -17.15 16.46 7.79
C ALA A 75 -16.34 16.40 6.48
N THR A 76 -15.41 15.46 6.36
CA THR A 76 -14.64 15.28 5.12
C THR A 76 -15.54 15.06 3.90
N PHE A 77 -16.57 14.22 4.02
CA PHE A 77 -17.53 13.98 2.93
C PHE A 77 -18.89 13.55 3.50
N VAL A 78 -19.97 14.12 2.96
CA VAL A 78 -21.34 13.78 3.35
C VAL A 78 -22.11 13.31 2.11
N ASN A 79 -22.34 12.00 2.00
CA ASN A 79 -23.09 11.44 0.88
C ASN A 79 -24.58 11.83 0.89
N GLY A 80 -25.32 11.47 -0.17
CA GLY A 80 -26.74 11.78 -0.32
C GLY A 80 -27.60 11.30 0.86
N SER A 81 -27.54 9.99 1.16
CA SER A 81 -28.39 9.35 2.15
C SER A 81 -28.07 9.82 3.57
N ILE A 82 -26.80 9.96 3.94
CA ILE A 82 -26.44 10.45 5.27
C ILE A 82 -26.79 11.93 5.44
N GLY A 83 -26.66 12.75 4.39
CA GLY A 83 -27.10 14.13 4.42
C GLY A 83 -28.60 14.25 4.68
N GLU A 84 -29.43 13.38 4.09
CA GLU A 84 -30.87 13.32 4.37
C GLU A 84 -31.17 12.93 5.81
N VAL A 85 -30.45 11.93 6.36
CA VAL A 85 -30.59 11.52 7.76
C VAL A 85 -30.21 12.65 8.71
N LEU A 86 -29.10 13.35 8.45
CA LEU A 86 -28.66 14.51 9.24
C LEU A 86 -29.70 15.63 9.20
N THR A 87 -30.20 15.97 8.02
CA THR A 87 -31.23 16.98 7.84
C THR A 87 -32.53 16.59 8.57
N ALA A 88 -32.97 15.34 8.47
CA ALA A 88 -34.15 14.84 9.17
C ALA A 88 -33.97 14.88 10.69
N ALA A 89 -32.76 14.65 11.17
CA ALA A 89 -32.36 14.81 12.57
C ALA A 89 -32.08 16.28 12.96
N GLY A 90 -32.44 17.27 12.13
CA GLY A 90 -32.35 18.70 12.44
C GLY A 90 -30.94 19.29 12.46
N TRP A 91 -29.97 18.62 11.84
CA TRP A 91 -28.64 19.17 11.62
C TRP A 91 -28.56 19.91 10.29
N SER A 92 -27.85 21.05 10.29
CA SER A 92 -27.20 21.54 9.07
C SER A 92 -25.91 20.76 8.83
N TRP A 93 -25.44 20.67 7.60
CA TRP A 93 -24.17 20.02 7.31
C TRP A 93 -23.46 20.61 6.09
N ALA A 94 -22.13 20.48 6.08
CA ALA A 94 -21.27 20.84 4.95
C ALA A 94 -20.05 19.91 4.89
N ASP A 95 -19.49 19.72 3.69
CA ASP A 95 -18.27 18.92 3.49
C ASP A 95 -17.15 19.65 2.73
N GLU A 96 -15.97 19.04 2.71
CA GLU A 96 -14.75 19.58 2.07
C GLU A 96 -14.82 19.58 0.54
N HIS A 97 -15.92 19.08 -0.04
CA HIS A 97 -16.11 18.89 -1.49
C HIS A 97 -17.27 19.72 -2.04
N GLY A 98 -17.74 20.69 -1.26
CA GLY A 98 -18.75 21.67 -1.66
C GLY A 98 -20.17 21.13 -1.63
N ASN A 99 -20.40 19.98 -1.01
CA ASN A 99 -21.76 19.54 -0.69
C ASN A 99 -22.19 20.15 0.63
N PHE A 100 -23.40 20.71 0.69
CA PHE A 100 -23.97 21.21 1.94
C PHE A 100 -25.49 21.25 1.89
N ASP A 101 -26.11 21.21 3.08
CA ASP A 101 -27.50 21.58 3.34
C ASP A 101 -27.51 22.39 4.64
N ILE A 102 -27.51 23.72 4.51
CA ILE A 102 -27.45 24.69 5.61
C ILE A 102 -28.83 25.29 5.79
N ARG A 103 -29.38 25.14 7.00
CA ARG A 103 -30.77 25.52 7.34
C ARG A 103 -30.81 26.41 8.56
N GLY A 104 -31.49 27.54 8.43
CA GLY A 104 -31.78 28.47 9.52
C GLY A 104 -33.10 29.21 9.27
N PRO A 105 -33.55 30.04 10.23
CA PRO A 105 -34.76 30.84 10.10
C PRO A 105 -34.73 31.71 8.82
N GLY A 106 -35.53 31.32 7.83
CA GLY A 106 -35.57 32.00 6.53
C GLY A 106 -34.34 31.79 5.64
N LEU A 107 -33.51 30.78 5.92
CA LEU A 107 -32.35 30.41 5.12
C LEU A 107 -32.39 28.93 4.78
N LEU A 108 -32.32 28.61 3.49
CA LEU A 108 -32.09 27.26 2.99
C LEU A 108 -31.07 27.35 1.85
N LEU A 109 -29.87 26.84 2.11
CA LEU A 109 -28.79 26.77 1.14
C LEU A 109 -28.47 25.30 0.92
N LYS A 110 -28.57 24.83 -0.32
CA LYS A 110 -28.33 23.42 -0.64
C LYS A 110 -27.52 23.31 -1.92
N GLN A 111 -26.43 22.55 -1.86
CA GLN A 111 -25.59 22.28 -3.00
C GLN A 111 -25.12 20.82 -3.00
N ARG A 112 -25.06 20.24 -4.19
CA ARG A 112 -24.45 18.93 -4.44
C ARG A 112 -23.51 19.04 -5.63
N THR A 113 -22.22 19.00 -5.37
CA THR A 113 -21.15 19.01 -6.37
C THR A 113 -20.70 17.61 -6.73
N THR A 114 -20.68 16.68 -5.76
CA THR A 114 -20.23 15.29 -5.97
C THR A 114 -21.07 14.28 -5.19
N SER A 115 -21.47 13.19 -5.83
CA SER A 115 -22.26 12.12 -5.19
C SER A 115 -21.42 11.03 -4.52
N THR A 116 -20.14 10.96 -4.89
CA THR A 116 -19.22 9.90 -4.48
C THR A 116 -18.06 10.51 -3.70
N PRO A 117 -17.64 9.93 -2.55
CA PRO A 117 -16.49 10.43 -1.84
C PRO A 117 -15.29 10.41 -2.78
N PRO A 118 -14.56 11.52 -2.96
CA PRO A 118 -13.30 11.45 -3.68
C PRO A 118 -12.38 10.49 -2.92
N LYS A 119 -11.78 9.55 -3.65
CA LYS A 119 -10.81 8.63 -3.07
C LYS A 119 -9.69 9.48 -2.47
N ARG A 120 -9.49 9.42 -1.15
CA ARG A 120 -8.22 9.86 -0.56
C ARG A 120 -7.12 9.13 -1.33
N ALA A 121 -6.20 9.87 -1.93
CA ALA A 121 -5.02 9.28 -2.51
C ALA A 121 -4.27 8.59 -1.37
N SER A 122 -4.27 7.25 -1.34
CA SER A 122 -3.51 6.50 -0.36
C SER A 122 -2.04 6.89 -0.50
N ASP A 123 -1.33 7.23 0.58
CA ASP A 123 0.12 7.44 0.49
C ASP A 123 0.91 6.13 0.35
N SER A 124 0.21 4.99 0.37
CA SER A 124 0.82 3.66 0.23
C SER A 124 1.09 3.28 -1.22
N LEU A 125 2.08 2.41 -1.41
CA LEU A 125 2.32 1.70 -2.66
C LEU A 125 1.09 0.88 -3.09
N PRO A 126 0.91 0.66 -4.41
CA PRO A 126 -0.07 -0.28 -4.93
C PRO A 126 0.21 -1.70 -4.40
N LYS A 127 -0.82 -2.33 -3.83
CA LYS A 127 -0.70 -3.68 -3.25
C LYS A 127 -1.12 -4.79 -4.21
N GLY A 128 -0.68 -6.01 -3.89
CA GLY A 128 -1.05 -7.26 -4.54
C GLY A 128 -0.02 -7.72 -5.56
N THR A 129 -0.02 -9.02 -5.84
CA THR A 129 0.97 -9.75 -6.66
C THR A 129 1.37 -9.03 -7.95
N GLY A 130 0.40 -8.59 -8.75
CA GLY A 130 0.68 -7.90 -10.00
C GLY A 130 1.35 -6.53 -9.81
N SER A 131 1.04 -5.81 -8.73
CA SER A 131 1.72 -4.56 -8.39
C SER A 131 3.14 -4.82 -7.92
N HIS A 132 3.34 -5.82 -7.06
CA HIS A 132 4.66 -6.17 -6.55
C HIS A 132 5.57 -6.62 -7.69
N ALA A 133 5.07 -7.45 -8.63
CA ALA A 133 5.79 -7.84 -9.84
C ALA A 133 6.24 -6.63 -10.68
N ILE A 134 5.35 -5.64 -10.88
CA ILE A 134 5.71 -4.39 -11.56
C ILE A 134 6.82 -3.66 -10.82
N ILE A 135 6.66 -3.43 -9.50
CA ILE A 135 7.62 -2.65 -8.71
C ILE A 135 8.98 -3.34 -8.67
N ARG A 136 9.02 -4.66 -8.45
CA ARG A 136 10.26 -5.46 -8.50
C ARG A 136 10.96 -5.35 -9.85
N ASN A 137 10.22 -5.43 -10.95
CA ASN A 137 10.80 -5.27 -12.28
C ASN A 137 11.36 -3.86 -12.49
N LEU A 138 10.64 -2.81 -12.07
CA LEU A 138 11.13 -1.43 -12.13
C LEU A 138 12.36 -1.18 -11.27
N ILE A 139 12.47 -1.85 -10.12
CA ILE A 139 13.66 -1.79 -9.26
C ILE A 139 14.84 -2.45 -9.96
N LYS A 140 14.66 -3.60 -10.60
CA LYS A 140 15.73 -4.36 -11.26
C LYS A 140 16.13 -3.80 -12.61
N ASP A 141 15.23 -3.09 -13.29
CA ASP A 141 15.51 -2.51 -14.61
C ASP A 141 16.57 -1.41 -14.46
N SER A 142 17.80 -1.82 -14.75
CA SER A 142 19.07 -1.14 -14.56
C SER A 142 19.32 0.02 -15.51
N ALA A 143 18.46 0.13 -16.52
CA ALA A 143 18.55 1.17 -17.51
C ALA A 143 18.11 2.53 -16.93
N ALA A 144 18.95 3.11 -16.08
CA ALA A 144 18.76 4.35 -15.32
C ALA A 144 18.50 5.60 -16.18
N SER A 145 18.36 5.45 -17.50
CA SER A 145 18.03 6.49 -18.46
C SER A 145 17.13 6.01 -19.61
N ILE A 146 16.63 4.76 -19.59
CA ILE A 146 15.76 4.27 -20.67
C ILE A 146 14.31 4.58 -20.33
N GLU A 147 13.70 5.30 -21.25
CA GLU A 147 12.29 5.55 -21.25
C GLU A 147 11.49 4.24 -21.38
N ILE A 148 10.85 3.85 -20.28
CA ILE A 148 10.15 2.57 -20.12
C ILE A 148 8.76 2.67 -20.76
N GLN A 149 8.45 1.68 -21.62
CA GLN A 149 7.11 1.53 -22.17
C GLN A 149 6.22 0.74 -21.23
N THR A 150 5.00 1.23 -21.00
CA THR A 150 3.99 0.55 -20.15
C THR A 150 3.70 -0.88 -20.61
N THR A 151 3.73 -1.14 -21.92
CA THR A 151 3.54 -2.47 -22.53
C THR A 151 4.67 -3.44 -22.17
N SER A 152 5.92 -2.96 -22.12
CA SER A 152 7.07 -3.78 -21.71
C SER A 152 6.94 -4.21 -20.25
N VAL A 153 6.64 -3.24 -19.36
CA VAL A 153 6.42 -3.50 -17.93
C VAL A 153 5.28 -4.49 -17.72
N ALA A 154 4.16 -4.31 -18.43
CA ALA A 154 3.03 -5.21 -18.35
C ALA A 154 3.39 -6.64 -18.76
N SER A 155 4.14 -6.79 -19.87
CA SER A 155 4.61 -8.08 -20.37
C SER A 155 5.55 -8.77 -19.38
N GLN A 156 6.59 -8.07 -18.91
CA GLN A 156 7.57 -8.60 -17.96
C GLN A 156 6.93 -9.00 -16.61
N ALA A 157 5.97 -8.21 -16.12
CA ALA A 157 5.24 -8.50 -14.89
C ALA A 157 4.07 -9.47 -15.08
N ARG A 158 3.80 -9.94 -16.32
CA ARG A 158 2.67 -10.81 -16.68
C ARG A 158 1.31 -10.27 -16.22
N VAL A 159 1.12 -8.96 -16.37
CA VAL A 159 -0.14 -8.26 -16.05
C VAL A 159 -0.71 -7.58 -17.28
N THR A 160 -1.95 -7.12 -17.18
CA THR A 160 -2.57 -6.36 -18.26
C THR A 160 -1.95 -4.96 -18.36
N GLN A 161 -1.88 -4.40 -19.57
CA GLN A 161 -1.40 -3.02 -19.78
C GLN A 161 -2.18 -1.98 -18.94
N PRO A 162 -3.53 -2.05 -18.80
CA PRO A 162 -4.25 -1.17 -17.89
C PRO A 162 -3.79 -1.26 -16.43
N ARG A 163 -3.46 -2.47 -15.95
CA ARG A 163 -2.93 -2.64 -14.58
C ARG A 163 -1.57 -1.98 -14.42
N ALA A 164 -0.66 -2.18 -15.38
CA ALA A 164 0.63 -1.50 -15.38
C ALA A 164 0.46 0.03 -15.39
N SER A 165 -0.42 0.56 -16.24
CA SER A 165 -0.69 2.01 -16.28
C SER A 165 -1.21 2.55 -14.95
N GLN A 166 -2.10 1.83 -14.26
CA GLN A 166 -2.62 2.24 -12.95
C GLN A 166 -1.51 2.30 -11.89
N VAL A 167 -0.64 1.29 -11.87
CA VAL A 167 0.50 1.24 -10.95
C VAL A 167 1.47 2.39 -11.25
N MET A 168 1.85 2.61 -12.51
CA MET A 168 2.75 3.70 -12.89
C MET A 168 2.18 5.09 -12.54
N SER A 169 0.91 5.33 -12.83
CA SER A 169 0.24 6.58 -12.42
C SER A 169 0.23 6.75 -10.91
N LYS A 170 0.10 5.66 -10.15
CA LYS A 170 0.15 5.75 -8.69
C LYS A 170 1.56 6.04 -8.19
N LEU A 171 2.59 5.39 -8.74
CA LEU A 171 3.99 5.69 -8.43
C LEU A 171 4.35 7.14 -8.76
N GLN A 172 3.81 7.69 -9.85
CA GLN A 172 3.98 9.11 -10.19
C GLN A 172 3.39 10.05 -9.15
N GLN A 173 2.19 9.75 -8.65
CA GLN A 173 1.57 10.53 -7.57
C GLN A 173 2.38 10.49 -6.28
N LEU A 174 3.14 9.43 -6.05
CA LEU A 174 4.04 9.26 -4.90
C LEU A 174 5.44 9.83 -5.16
N GLY A 175 5.71 10.40 -6.33
CA GLY A 175 7.03 10.93 -6.70
C GLY A 175 8.08 9.86 -7.00
N LEU A 176 7.69 8.59 -7.14
CA LEU A 176 8.58 7.44 -7.36
C LEU A 176 8.73 7.07 -8.85
N ALA A 177 7.95 7.70 -9.72
CA ALA A 177 8.05 7.57 -11.17
C ALA A 177 7.77 8.91 -11.84
N ALA A 178 8.32 9.13 -13.02
CA ALA A 178 8.05 10.32 -13.83
C ALA A 178 7.68 9.94 -15.26
N LYS A 179 6.95 10.82 -15.94
CA LYS A 179 6.79 10.75 -17.39
C LYS A 179 7.81 11.68 -18.05
N SER A 180 8.51 11.17 -19.04
CA SER A 180 9.36 11.99 -19.92
C SER A 180 8.52 12.75 -20.94
N ASP A 181 9.17 13.67 -21.67
CA ASP A 181 8.55 14.48 -22.71
C ASP A 181 8.02 13.63 -23.89
N THR A 182 8.55 12.42 -24.08
CA THR A 182 8.06 11.47 -25.09
C THR A 182 6.83 10.66 -24.62
N GLY A 183 6.36 10.90 -23.40
CA GLY A 183 5.21 10.22 -22.79
C GLY A 183 5.51 8.84 -22.21
N ARG A 184 6.79 8.46 -22.16
CA ARG A 184 7.28 7.21 -21.56
C ARG A 184 7.63 7.41 -20.09
N TRP A 185 7.89 6.31 -19.38
CA TRP A 185 8.13 6.34 -17.94
C TRP A 185 9.61 6.30 -17.59
N THR A 186 9.99 6.95 -16.50
CA THR A 186 11.31 6.85 -15.88
C THR A 186 11.16 6.62 -14.37
N ILE A 187 12.15 5.98 -13.76
CA ILE A 187 12.27 5.80 -12.31
C ILE A 187 13.47 6.63 -11.85
N PRO A 188 13.26 7.88 -11.37
CA PRO A 188 14.36 8.80 -11.10
C PRO A 188 15.31 8.30 -10.00
N ASP A 189 14.77 7.59 -9.01
CA ASP A 189 15.51 7.07 -7.87
C ASP A 189 15.07 5.62 -7.58
N ARG A 190 15.79 4.66 -8.17
CA ARG A 190 15.57 3.22 -7.97
C ARG A 190 15.84 2.80 -6.51
N ALA A 191 16.79 3.45 -5.84
CA ALA A 191 17.11 3.15 -4.45
C ALA A 191 15.96 3.55 -3.54
N ALA A 192 15.39 4.75 -3.73
CA ALA A 192 14.20 5.18 -2.99
C ALA A 192 13.00 4.27 -3.23
N LEU A 193 12.79 3.80 -4.47
CA LEU A 193 11.73 2.84 -4.78
C LEU A 193 11.94 1.49 -4.07
N LEU A 194 13.18 0.98 -4.05
CA LEU A 194 13.55 -0.25 -3.35
C LEU A 194 13.30 -0.12 -1.84
N GLU A 195 13.83 0.92 -1.20
CA GLU A 195 13.64 1.14 0.23
C GLU A 195 12.16 1.29 0.59
N ARG A 196 11.41 2.08 -0.19
CA ARG A 196 9.97 2.24 0.04
C ARG A 196 9.20 0.93 -0.14
N PHE A 197 9.59 0.11 -1.11
CA PHE A 197 8.99 -1.21 -1.30
C PHE A 197 9.26 -2.13 -0.12
N LEU A 198 10.51 -2.19 0.37
CA LEU A 198 10.87 -3.04 1.51
C LEU A 198 10.18 -2.62 2.81
N ASP A 199 9.99 -1.32 3.02
CA ASP A 199 9.29 -0.77 4.19
C ASP A 199 7.78 -1.09 4.20
N GLU A 200 7.13 -1.05 3.03
CA GLU A 200 5.68 -1.26 2.93
C GLU A 200 5.26 -2.70 2.62
N TYR A 201 6.16 -3.52 2.08
CA TYR A 201 5.83 -4.87 1.62
C TYR A 201 5.61 -5.81 2.83
N PRO A 202 4.40 -6.37 2.99
CA PRO A 202 4.06 -7.19 4.16
C PRO A 202 4.67 -8.59 4.13
N GLY A 203 5.46 -8.91 3.10
CA GLY A 203 5.96 -10.24 2.84
C GLY A 203 5.11 -11.04 1.84
N PRO A 204 5.57 -12.25 1.47
CA PRO A 204 4.94 -13.07 0.44
C PRO A 204 3.60 -13.68 0.88
N GLY A 205 3.32 -13.67 2.18
CA GLY A 205 2.15 -14.31 2.78
C GLY A 205 2.08 -15.81 2.47
N GLY A 206 0.90 -16.40 2.69
CA GLY A 206 0.66 -17.81 2.41
C GLY A 206 1.01 -18.75 3.57
N ALA A 207 1.35 -19.99 3.23
CA ALA A 207 1.62 -21.05 4.22
C ALA A 207 3.12 -21.33 4.33
N GLU A 208 3.56 -21.68 5.53
CA GLU A 208 4.95 -22.02 5.83
C GLU A 208 5.05 -23.36 6.55
N GLU A 209 6.08 -24.11 6.22
CA GLU A 209 6.47 -25.34 6.90
C GLU A 209 7.95 -25.29 7.23
N TYR A 210 8.31 -25.83 8.40
CA TYR A 210 9.64 -25.71 8.97
C TYR A 210 10.30 -27.07 9.12
N TYR A 211 11.50 -27.20 8.58
CA TYR A 211 12.25 -28.45 8.52
C TYR A 211 13.68 -28.28 9.04
N TYR A 212 14.24 -29.37 9.54
CA TYR A 212 15.62 -29.48 9.96
C TYR A 212 16.31 -30.60 9.17
N SER A 213 17.42 -30.27 8.52
CA SER A 213 18.33 -31.22 7.89
C SER A 213 19.72 -31.12 8.53
N LEU A 214 20.48 -32.21 8.49
CA LEU A 214 21.88 -32.23 8.90
C LEU A 214 22.82 -31.73 7.79
N ASP A 215 22.33 -31.71 6.54
CA ASP A 215 23.08 -31.20 5.40
C ASP A 215 23.23 -29.68 5.48
N SER A 216 24.24 -29.15 4.79
CA SER A 216 24.34 -27.70 4.64
C SER A 216 23.14 -27.17 3.85
N PRO A 217 22.67 -25.93 4.09
CA PRO A 217 21.56 -25.36 3.33
C PRO A 217 21.77 -25.37 1.81
N LEU A 218 23.03 -25.22 1.35
CA LEU A 218 23.35 -25.29 -0.07
C LEU A 218 23.23 -26.73 -0.60
N ASP A 219 23.73 -27.73 0.13
CA ASP A 219 23.63 -29.13 -0.27
C ASP A 219 22.17 -29.58 -0.34
N ALA A 220 21.34 -29.19 0.64
CA ALA A 220 19.91 -29.47 0.62
C ALA A 220 19.21 -28.83 -0.59
N ALA A 221 19.58 -27.59 -0.95
CA ALA A 221 19.06 -26.93 -2.14
C ALA A 221 19.48 -27.64 -3.45
N MET A 222 20.71 -28.11 -3.53
CA MET A 222 21.22 -28.87 -4.68
C MET A 222 20.54 -30.22 -4.83
N GLN A 223 20.43 -31.00 -3.75
CA GLN A 223 19.71 -32.28 -3.75
C GLN A 223 18.28 -32.09 -4.23
N LEU A 224 17.58 -31.07 -3.70
CA LEU A 224 16.23 -30.75 -4.13
C LEU A 224 16.17 -30.40 -5.61
N ALA A 225 17.08 -29.56 -6.11
CA ALA A 225 17.10 -29.16 -7.51
C ALA A 225 17.37 -30.35 -8.46
N GLN A 226 18.19 -31.31 -8.04
CA GLN A 226 18.49 -32.53 -8.81
C GLN A 226 17.33 -33.53 -8.79
N GLN A 227 16.63 -33.65 -7.67
CA GLN A 227 15.53 -34.61 -7.48
C GLN A 227 14.16 -34.03 -7.84
N ARG A 228 14.09 -32.75 -8.23
CA ARG A 228 12.82 -32.06 -8.49
C ARG A 228 12.00 -32.79 -9.56
N PRO A 229 10.71 -33.06 -9.30
CA PRO A 229 9.80 -33.53 -10.34
C PRO A 229 9.73 -32.53 -11.50
N SER A 230 9.60 -33.05 -12.72
CA SER A 230 9.35 -32.20 -13.89
C SER A 230 8.03 -31.44 -13.70
N GLY A 231 8.06 -30.12 -13.91
CA GLY A 231 6.90 -29.24 -13.72
C GLY A 231 6.74 -28.63 -12.33
N LEU A 232 7.59 -28.98 -11.35
CA LEU A 232 7.63 -28.29 -10.07
C LEU A 232 8.31 -26.92 -10.21
N GLU A 233 7.53 -25.84 -10.08
CA GLU A 233 8.06 -24.48 -9.98
C GLU A 233 8.48 -24.19 -8.54
N LEU A 234 9.79 -24.01 -8.36
CA LEU A 234 10.41 -23.66 -7.10
C LEU A 234 11.43 -22.52 -7.29
N ALA A 235 11.70 -21.81 -6.20
CA ALA A 235 12.71 -20.76 -6.11
C ALA A 235 13.41 -20.76 -4.74
N ILE A 236 14.74 -20.61 -4.77
CA ILE A 236 15.62 -20.62 -3.60
C ILE A 236 15.90 -19.19 -3.14
N SER A 237 15.89 -18.96 -1.82
CA SER A 237 16.08 -17.66 -1.18
C SER A 237 16.81 -17.78 0.17
N ALA A 238 16.58 -16.83 1.08
CA ALA A 238 17.20 -16.67 2.40
C ALA A 238 18.72 -16.53 2.32
N ASP A 239 19.52 -17.38 2.96
CA ASP A 239 20.97 -17.22 2.91
C ASP A 239 21.55 -17.76 1.59
N VAL A 240 21.01 -18.87 1.07
CA VAL A 240 21.55 -19.59 -0.10
C VAL A 240 21.45 -18.78 -1.39
N GLY A 241 20.28 -18.18 -1.67
CA GLY A 241 20.07 -17.41 -2.90
C GLY A 241 21.04 -16.22 -3.04
N PRO A 242 21.09 -15.31 -2.06
CA PRO A 242 22.05 -14.22 -1.99
C PRO A 242 23.51 -14.67 -2.02
N ASP A 243 23.87 -15.75 -1.32
CA ASP A 243 25.25 -16.27 -1.33
C ASP A 243 25.70 -16.71 -2.73
N LEU A 244 24.78 -17.22 -3.55
CA LEU A 244 25.06 -17.57 -4.96
C LEU A 244 25.16 -16.36 -5.90
N ILE A 245 24.66 -15.20 -5.49
CA ILE A 245 24.62 -13.97 -6.30
C ILE A 245 25.73 -13.00 -5.90
N ALA A 246 25.77 -12.67 -4.61
CA ALA A 246 26.66 -11.71 -3.98
C ALA A 246 27.15 -12.31 -2.65
N PRO A 247 28.12 -13.25 -2.70
CA PRO A 247 28.62 -13.96 -1.52
C PRO A 247 29.04 -13.00 -0.43
N TRP A 248 28.57 -13.22 0.80
CA TRP A 248 28.88 -12.37 1.96
C TRP A 248 29.08 -13.16 3.24
N ARG A 249 28.21 -14.14 3.49
CA ARG A 249 28.23 -14.95 4.71
C ARG A 249 27.99 -16.42 4.38
N ARG A 250 28.40 -17.30 5.29
CA ARG A 250 28.07 -18.71 5.18
C ARG A 250 26.55 -18.91 5.35
N SER A 251 25.98 -19.69 4.45
CA SER A 251 24.56 -20.04 4.48
C SER A 251 24.19 -20.90 5.70
N GLU A 252 23.17 -20.48 6.45
CA GLU A 252 22.65 -21.21 7.62
C GLU A 252 21.16 -21.56 7.51
N LYS A 253 20.40 -20.78 6.74
CA LYS A 253 18.97 -20.98 6.47
C LYS A 253 18.74 -21.04 4.97
N LEU A 254 17.93 -22.02 4.57
CA LEU A 254 17.39 -22.15 3.22
C LEU A 254 15.90 -21.84 3.26
N THR A 255 15.44 -20.92 2.41
CA THR A 255 14.01 -20.75 2.10
C THR A 255 13.73 -21.27 0.70
N ILE A 256 12.72 -22.14 0.59
CA ILE A 256 12.24 -22.72 -0.66
C ILE A 256 10.83 -22.21 -0.89
N TYR A 257 10.65 -21.39 -1.92
CA TYR A 257 9.32 -21.09 -2.44
C TYR A 257 8.87 -22.20 -3.38
N VAL A 258 7.63 -22.65 -3.22
CA VAL A 258 6.98 -23.65 -4.07
C VAL A 258 5.61 -23.16 -4.51
N GLU A 259 5.25 -23.40 -5.77
CA GLU A 259 3.92 -23.02 -6.26
C GLU A 259 2.82 -23.86 -5.55
N PRO A 260 1.67 -23.25 -5.15
CA PRO A 260 0.61 -23.94 -4.41
C PRO A 260 0.09 -25.24 -5.03
N LYS A 261 0.18 -25.37 -6.36
CA LYS A 261 -0.29 -26.56 -7.09
C LYS A 261 0.66 -27.77 -6.96
N SER A 262 1.82 -27.56 -6.36
CA SER A 262 2.95 -28.50 -6.40
C SER A 262 3.50 -28.83 -5.01
N ALA A 263 2.66 -28.71 -3.98
CA ALA A 263 3.04 -28.73 -2.55
C ALA A 263 3.62 -30.06 -2.02
N HIS A 264 3.71 -31.11 -2.83
CA HIS A 264 4.35 -32.37 -2.40
C HIS A 264 5.86 -32.31 -2.69
N LEU A 265 6.59 -31.65 -1.79
CA LEU A 265 8.04 -31.64 -1.80
C LEU A 265 8.57 -32.84 -1.00
N GLN A 266 9.47 -33.63 -1.60
CA GLN A 266 10.25 -34.61 -0.84
C GLN A 266 11.56 -33.96 -0.43
N LEU A 267 11.78 -33.87 0.88
CA LEU A 267 13.01 -33.34 1.48
C LEU A 267 13.65 -34.43 2.33
N ASP A 268 14.97 -34.56 2.26
CA ASP A 268 15.75 -35.32 3.25
C ASP A 268 15.94 -34.47 4.52
N ALA A 269 14.83 -34.25 5.21
CA ALA A 269 14.74 -33.40 6.39
C ALA A 269 13.59 -33.88 7.30
N VAL A 270 13.68 -33.55 8.58
CA VAL A 270 12.61 -33.81 9.56
C VAL A 270 11.84 -32.54 9.85
N VAL A 271 10.57 -32.65 10.21
CA VAL A 271 9.79 -31.50 10.68
C VAL A 271 10.45 -30.92 11.92
N ALA A 272 10.70 -29.61 11.91
CA ALA A 272 11.33 -28.93 13.03
C ALA A 272 10.33 -28.73 14.19
N SER A 273 10.83 -28.78 15.42
CA SER A 273 10.02 -28.55 16.62
C SER A 273 9.59 -27.09 16.81
N SER A 274 10.28 -26.15 16.15
CA SER A 274 10.00 -24.72 16.17
C SER A 274 10.64 -24.01 14.97
N PRO A 275 10.15 -22.82 14.58
CA PRO A 275 10.77 -22.01 13.52
C PRO A 275 12.25 -21.70 13.78
N SER A 276 12.63 -21.43 15.03
CA SER A 276 14.03 -21.14 15.39
C SER A 276 14.96 -22.33 15.19
N ALA A 277 14.46 -23.56 15.38
CA ALA A 277 15.23 -24.79 15.22
C ALA A 277 15.40 -25.21 13.75
N ALA A 278 14.58 -24.69 12.83
CA ALA A 278 14.57 -25.10 11.44
C ALA A 278 15.72 -24.47 10.64
N ASN A 279 16.44 -25.23 9.81
CA ASN A 279 17.39 -24.66 8.83
C ASN A 279 16.82 -24.65 7.41
N ILE A 280 15.63 -25.21 7.20
CA ILE A 280 14.90 -25.17 5.93
C ILE A 280 13.49 -24.64 6.20
N ILE A 281 13.06 -23.68 5.40
CA ILE A 281 11.71 -23.09 5.43
C ILE A 281 11.09 -23.32 4.05
N VAL A 282 9.98 -24.04 3.99
CA VAL A 282 9.21 -24.24 2.76
C VAL A 282 8.02 -23.27 2.79
N ARG A 283 7.91 -22.42 1.77
CA ARG A 283 6.87 -21.38 1.66
C ARG A 283 6.02 -21.62 0.43
N VAL A 284 4.70 -21.63 0.62
CA VAL A 284 3.70 -21.56 -0.45
C VAL A 284 3.14 -20.14 -0.47
N PRO A 285 3.67 -19.24 -1.32
CA PRO A 285 3.40 -17.81 -1.22
C PRO A 285 2.02 -17.45 -1.81
N GLN A 286 1.38 -16.43 -1.25
CA GLN A 286 0.24 -15.77 -1.90
C GLN A 286 0.69 -14.77 -2.98
N ASP A 287 1.81 -14.09 -2.72
CA ASP A 287 2.49 -13.27 -3.73
C ASP A 287 3.34 -14.15 -4.65
N THR A 288 2.80 -14.50 -5.82
CA THR A 288 3.55 -15.28 -6.82
C THR A 288 4.65 -14.46 -7.53
N SER A 289 4.81 -13.16 -7.26
CA SER A 289 5.90 -12.36 -7.84
C SER A 289 7.27 -12.70 -7.27
N VAL A 290 7.34 -13.54 -6.23
CA VAL A 290 8.59 -14.12 -5.73
C VAL A 290 9.28 -15.02 -6.75
N PHE A 291 8.53 -15.54 -7.73
CA PHE A 291 9.06 -16.30 -8.87
C PHE A 291 9.36 -15.32 -10.01
N PRO A 292 10.63 -14.99 -10.28
CA PRO A 292 10.96 -13.96 -11.26
C PRO A 292 10.63 -14.41 -12.69
N THR A 293 10.21 -13.45 -13.51
CA THR A 293 10.06 -13.64 -14.96
C THR A 293 10.92 -12.58 -15.68
N PRO A 294 11.92 -12.97 -16.49
CA PRO A 294 12.39 -14.35 -16.73
C PRO A 294 12.95 -14.99 -15.45
N ARG A 295 13.04 -16.33 -15.44
CA ARG A 295 13.55 -17.09 -14.30
C ARG A 295 15.01 -16.69 -14.03
N LEU A 296 15.32 -16.38 -12.78
CA LEU A 296 16.69 -16.20 -12.31
C LEU A 296 17.24 -17.58 -11.91
N VAL A 297 18.41 -17.94 -12.42
CA VAL A 297 19.03 -19.25 -12.16
C VAL A 297 20.51 -19.02 -11.86
N ALA A 298 20.99 -19.60 -10.77
CA ALA A 298 22.41 -19.75 -10.49
C ALA A 298 22.86 -21.16 -10.87
N VAL A 299 24.13 -21.31 -11.24
CA VAL A 299 24.75 -22.61 -11.52
C VAL A 299 25.81 -22.87 -10.46
N HIS A 300 25.67 -23.98 -9.74
CA HIS A 300 26.65 -24.41 -8.75
C HIS A 300 26.93 -25.92 -8.92
N ALA A 301 28.19 -26.30 -9.10
CA ALA A 301 28.60 -27.69 -9.34
C ALA A 301 27.71 -28.41 -10.37
N ASP A 302 27.57 -27.79 -11.55
CA ASP A 302 26.74 -28.26 -12.68
C ASP A 302 25.24 -28.43 -12.37
N THR A 303 24.77 -27.91 -11.23
CA THR A 303 23.36 -27.92 -10.83
C THR A 303 22.75 -26.53 -10.99
N GLU A 304 21.65 -26.46 -11.74
CA GLU A 304 20.85 -25.24 -11.89
C GLU A 304 19.93 -25.03 -10.68
N LEU A 305 20.18 -23.95 -9.95
CA LEU A 305 19.42 -23.53 -8.78
C LEU A 305 18.52 -22.36 -9.17
N PRO A 306 17.19 -22.57 -9.29
CA PRO A 306 16.28 -21.49 -9.57
C PRO A 306 16.15 -20.60 -8.34
N LEU A 307 16.28 -19.30 -8.56
CA LEU A 307 16.39 -18.30 -7.51
C LEU A 307 15.10 -17.47 -7.43
N ALA A 308 14.76 -17.04 -6.21
CA ALA A 308 13.67 -16.09 -6.00
C ALA A 308 14.01 -14.72 -6.60
N ASP A 309 13.01 -13.85 -6.68
CA ASP A 309 13.24 -12.46 -7.07
C ASP A 309 14.26 -11.80 -6.11
N PRO A 310 15.31 -11.12 -6.60
CA PRO A 310 16.34 -10.53 -5.75
C PRO A 310 15.80 -9.59 -4.67
N VAL A 311 14.75 -8.81 -4.96
CA VAL A 311 14.13 -7.93 -3.97
C VAL A 311 13.42 -8.76 -2.89
N GLN A 312 12.91 -9.96 -3.23
CA GLN A 312 12.33 -10.89 -2.25
C GLN A 312 13.42 -11.48 -1.35
N MET A 313 14.58 -11.80 -1.92
CA MET A 313 15.70 -12.31 -1.13
C MET A 313 16.21 -11.28 -0.12
N VAL A 314 16.26 -9.99 -0.49
CA VAL A 314 16.58 -8.91 0.46
C VAL A 314 15.56 -8.89 1.61
N TRP A 315 14.27 -8.98 1.30
CA TRP A 315 13.23 -9.03 2.32
C TRP A 315 13.37 -10.28 3.23
N ASP A 316 13.68 -11.44 2.64
CA ASP A 316 13.86 -12.69 3.41
C ASP A 316 15.05 -12.60 4.39
N LEU A 317 16.16 -11.96 3.98
CA LEU A 317 17.29 -11.72 4.87
C LEU A 317 16.92 -10.79 6.03
N ILE A 318 16.18 -9.71 5.75
CA ILE A 318 15.72 -8.74 6.76
C ILE A 318 14.76 -9.42 7.76
N GLU A 319 13.81 -10.21 7.26
CA GLU A 319 12.80 -10.88 8.07
C GLU A 319 13.41 -11.94 9.01
N LEU A 320 14.37 -12.72 8.52
CA LEU A 320 15.10 -13.70 9.35
C LEU A 320 15.95 -13.05 10.44
N GLY A 321 16.38 -11.81 10.23
CA GLY A 321 17.14 -11.02 11.19
C GLY A 321 18.56 -11.54 11.49
N GLY A 322 19.25 -10.80 12.35
CA GLY A 322 20.66 -11.02 12.68
C GLY A 322 21.59 -10.04 11.94
N ALA A 323 22.64 -9.57 12.63
CA ALA A 323 23.54 -8.54 12.12
C ALA A 323 24.17 -8.91 10.77
N ASP A 324 24.68 -10.14 10.64
CA ASP A 324 25.29 -10.64 9.41
C ASP A 324 24.30 -10.68 8.23
N ARG A 325 23.01 -10.94 8.49
CA ARG A 325 21.97 -10.94 7.43
C ARG A 325 21.61 -9.53 6.98
N ALA A 326 21.64 -8.55 7.89
CA ALA A 326 21.47 -7.16 7.52
C ALA A 326 22.59 -6.70 6.58
N GLU A 327 23.84 -7.06 6.86
CA GLU A 327 24.96 -6.73 5.97
C GLU A 327 24.88 -7.48 4.61
N ALA A 328 24.47 -8.75 4.62
CA ALA A 328 24.23 -9.50 3.39
C ALA A 328 23.10 -8.88 2.56
N ALA A 329 22.03 -8.39 3.21
CA ALA A 329 20.93 -7.68 2.56
C ALA A 329 21.43 -6.39 1.89
N GLU A 330 22.26 -5.60 2.57
CA GLU A 330 22.89 -4.39 2.00
C GLU A 330 23.83 -4.72 0.83
N SER A 331 24.56 -5.84 0.89
CA SER A 331 25.36 -6.33 -0.24
C SER A 331 24.49 -6.66 -1.45
N LEU A 332 23.37 -7.36 -1.24
CA LEU A 332 22.45 -7.70 -2.30
C LEU A 332 21.70 -6.47 -2.86
N LYS A 333 21.30 -5.51 -2.02
CA LYS A 333 20.71 -4.24 -2.47
C LYS A 333 21.65 -3.50 -3.42
N ARG A 334 22.94 -3.40 -3.07
CA ARG A 334 23.97 -2.81 -3.95
C ARG A 334 24.03 -3.58 -5.27
N TRP A 335 24.11 -4.91 -5.23
CA TRP A 335 24.10 -5.72 -6.45
C TRP A 335 22.87 -5.45 -7.33
N ILE A 336 21.66 -5.34 -6.75
CA ILE A 336 20.42 -5.05 -7.50
C ILE A 336 20.52 -3.69 -8.21
N LEU A 337 21.03 -2.67 -7.51
CA LEU A 337 21.11 -1.30 -8.02
C LEU A 337 22.25 -1.13 -9.03
N ASP A 338 23.36 -1.84 -8.84
CA ASP A 338 24.58 -1.79 -9.66
C ASP A 338 24.51 -2.68 -10.91
N GLN A 339 23.49 -3.54 -11.05
CA GLN A 339 23.27 -4.27 -12.30
C GLN A 339 23.16 -3.27 -13.46
N PRO A 340 23.82 -3.53 -14.61
CA PRO A 340 23.83 -2.66 -15.79
C PRO A 340 22.59 -2.79 -16.68
#